data_AF-A0A7C1SXC3-F1
#
_entry.id   AF-A0A7C1SXC3-F1
#
_cell.length_a   1.000
_cell.length_b   1.000
_cell.length_c   1.000
_cell.angle_alpha   90.00
_cell.angle_beta   90.00
_cell.angle_gamma   90.00
#
_symmetry.space_group_name_H-M   'P 1'
#
loop_
_entity.id
_entity.type
_entity.pdbx_description
1 polymer ?
#
loop_
_entity_poly.entity_id
_entity_poly.type
_entity_poly.pdbx_seq_one_letter_code
_entity_poly.pdbx_strand_id
1 'polypeptide(L)'
;MSTTIKLKRVFRENWVKKRGSAKKTLQGHKTEYYMDGVPISEAKFKGRMNDMIDEEAFKLVTLPSYFNSLKWQDRRRILLDVCGDVDDSEVILSDDALSTLPSILAGRPLEDKRKMIDAEKRKINDRLKEIPARIDELTKTLPTEAKNRGAIMAYIAHIENKIEKIKDNTELAALRKQLANAEVALSEAKAKERQKTDKANAGIEEKIFKIKSEIRGLEREIGEAEIEIKDWEKAIKKNEENMAGLRTRYAVVAAKDQPYEQICPTCNQPLPKDQIVEARGKFNALKALELKGINGDGKELKVQNEEHQGQIRETTHTMNSQKQMVVGLEIDLKDLEKESEVVDAEIPEEILLLQKDIHQMEFH
;
A
#
# COMPACT_ATOMS: atom_id res chain seq x y z
N MET A 1 -4.47 39.79 22.10
CA MET A 1 -3.47 40.76 22.60
C MET A 1 -2.10 40.27 22.20
N SER A 2 -1.35 40.99 21.36
CA SER A 2 0.03 40.60 21.02
C SER A 2 0.93 40.99 22.19
N THR A 3 1.45 40.01 22.93
CA THR A 3 2.42 40.24 24.00
C THR A 3 3.78 40.54 23.36
N THR A 4 4.23 41.79 23.41
CA THR A 4 5.55 42.20 22.91
C THR A 4 6.62 41.89 23.94
N ILE A 5 7.64 41.10 23.56
CA ILE A 5 8.76 40.73 24.43
C ILE A 5 10.05 41.38 23.92
N LYS A 6 10.86 41.96 24.81
CA LYS A 6 12.14 42.58 24.46
C LYS A 6 13.30 41.63 24.79
N LEU A 7 13.94 41.08 23.78
CA LEU A 7 15.11 40.21 23.91
C LEU A 7 16.40 41.02 23.67
N LYS A 8 17.41 40.84 24.54
CA LYS A 8 18.72 41.50 24.37
C LYS A 8 19.86 40.54 24.73
N ARG A 9 20.80 40.37 23.80
CA ARG A 9 22.06 39.64 24.00
C ARG A 9 23.22 40.64 23.94
N VAL A 10 24.03 40.70 24.98
CA VAL A 10 25.19 41.59 25.05
C VAL A 10 26.46 40.75 25.13
N PHE A 11 27.27 40.81 24.08
CA PHE A 11 28.62 40.25 24.10
C PHE A 11 29.58 41.36 24.50
N ARG A 12 30.32 41.19 25.61
CA ARG A 12 31.32 42.16 26.04
C ARG A 12 32.61 41.51 26.51
N GLU A 13 33.69 42.28 26.45
CA GLU A 13 34.96 41.90 27.04
C GLU A 13 34.87 41.86 28.58
N ASN A 14 35.43 40.81 29.16
CA ASN A 14 35.48 40.62 30.59
C ASN A 14 36.82 41.13 31.15
N TRP A 15 36.82 42.39 31.55
CA TRP A 15 37.96 43.05 32.18
C TRP A 15 37.90 42.90 33.70
N VAL A 16 38.78 42.06 34.26
CA VAL A 16 38.80 41.78 35.69
C VAL A 16 40.05 42.39 36.33
N LYS A 17 39.88 42.97 37.52
CA LYS A 17 40.99 43.47 38.35
C LYS A 17 41.39 42.37 39.34
N LYS A 18 42.51 41.68 39.09
CA LYS A 18 43.05 40.68 40.04
C LYS A 18 43.46 41.36 41.35
N ARG A 19 43.20 40.72 42.49
CA ARG A 19 43.50 41.25 43.84
C ARG A 19 45.00 41.56 43.94
N GLY A 20 45.35 42.82 44.20
CA GLY A 20 46.75 43.30 44.28
C GLY A 20 47.29 43.99 43.01
N SER A 21 46.57 44.02 41.89
CA SER A 21 47.00 44.73 40.67
C SER A 21 46.25 46.06 40.47
N ALA A 22 46.96 47.11 40.04
CA ALA A 22 46.38 48.41 39.70
C ALA A 22 45.70 48.42 38.30
N LYS A 23 46.11 47.56 37.37
CA LYS A 23 45.62 47.51 35.99
C LYS A 23 44.59 46.39 35.78
N LYS A 24 43.52 46.67 35.02
CA LYS A 24 42.54 45.65 34.59
C LYS A 24 43.18 44.76 33.53
N THR A 25 42.98 43.45 33.62
CA THR A 25 43.45 42.48 32.63
C THR A 25 42.26 41.80 31.96
N LEU A 26 42.31 41.69 30.63
CA LEU A 26 41.30 40.97 29.85
C LEU A 26 41.35 39.48 30.21
N GLN A 27 40.27 38.94 30.76
CA GLN A 27 40.13 37.52 31.12
C GLN A 27 39.33 36.72 30.08
N GLY A 28 38.97 37.34 28.95
CA GLY A 28 38.17 36.73 27.89
C GLY A 28 36.90 37.54 27.62
N HIS A 29 35.87 36.89 27.09
CA HIS A 29 34.59 37.51 26.77
C HIS A 29 33.46 36.90 27.59
N LYS A 30 32.43 37.70 27.88
CA LYS A 30 31.22 37.26 28.58
C LYS A 30 30.00 37.69 27.77
N THR A 31 29.07 36.76 27.59
CA THR A 31 27.75 37.02 27.03
C THR A 31 26.74 37.14 28.16
N GLU A 32 25.92 38.18 28.13
CA GLU A 32 24.81 38.35 29.06
C GLU A 32 23.49 38.44 28.29
N TYR A 33 22.47 37.80 28.84
CA TYR A 33 21.15 37.68 28.24
C TYR A 33 20.13 38.42 29.09
N TYR A 34 19.22 39.14 28.45
CA TYR A 34 18.20 39.93 29.09
C TYR A 34 16.85 39.70 28.41
N MET A 35 15.78 39.65 29.20
CA MET A 35 14.39 39.58 28.76
C MET A 35 13.59 40.64 29.49
N ASP A 36 12.95 41.54 28.74
CA ASP A 36 12.23 42.70 29.27
C ASP A 36 13.06 43.55 30.23
N GLY A 37 14.38 43.62 29.97
CA GLY A 37 15.35 44.36 30.78
C GLY A 37 15.92 43.58 31.98
N VAL A 38 15.40 42.39 32.29
CA VAL A 38 15.87 41.57 33.42
C VAL A 38 16.98 40.61 32.96
N PRO A 39 18.15 40.56 33.62
CA PRO A 39 19.20 39.60 33.28
C PRO A 39 18.76 38.19 33.62
N ILE A 40 18.88 37.28 32.65
CA ILE A 40 18.56 35.86 32.80
C ILE A 40 19.74 34.98 32.39
N SER A 41 19.73 33.74 32.84
CA SER A 41 20.72 32.76 32.41
C SER A 41 20.54 32.39 30.95
N GLU A 42 21.61 31.95 30.30
CA GLU A 42 21.58 31.46 28.92
C GLU A 42 20.54 30.34 28.72
N ALA A 43 20.45 29.41 29.67
CA ALA A 43 19.49 28.31 29.63
C ALA A 43 18.04 28.80 29.64
N LYS A 44 17.70 29.77 30.49
CA LYS A 44 16.35 30.37 30.52
C LYS A 44 16.05 31.17 29.26
N PHE A 45 17.06 31.87 28.72
CA PHE A 45 16.91 32.63 27.47
C PHE A 45 16.63 31.69 26.28
N LYS A 46 17.42 30.61 26.14
CA LYS A 46 17.21 29.58 25.11
C LYS A 46 15.87 28.87 25.25
N GLY A 47 15.49 28.47 26.47
CA GLY A 47 14.19 27.84 26.71
C GLY A 47 13.01 28.73 26.29
N ARG A 48 13.03 30.02 26.67
CA ARG A 48 12.00 30.97 26.24
C ARG A 48 12.00 31.26 24.75
N MET A 49 13.15 31.21 24.08
CA MET A 49 13.18 31.30 22.62
C MET A 49 12.54 30.07 21.99
N ASN A 50 12.85 28.86 22.47
CA ASN A 50 12.26 27.61 21.98
C ASN A 50 10.73 27.57 22.17
N ASP A 51 10.20 28.15 23.25
CA ASP A 51 8.74 28.28 23.45
C ASP A 51 8.08 29.16 22.37
N MET A 52 8.81 30.13 21.81
CA MET A 52 8.28 31.04 20.79
C MET A 52 8.49 30.52 19.38
N ILE A 53 9.67 29.97 19.11
CA ILE A 53 10.12 29.49 17.81
C ILE A 53 11.04 28.30 18.06
N ASP A 54 10.71 27.16 17.46
CA ASP A 54 11.64 26.04 17.41
C ASP A 54 12.89 26.44 16.62
N GLU A 55 14.01 26.58 17.34
CA GLU A 55 15.29 27.02 16.78
C GLU A 55 15.79 26.06 15.68
N GLU A 56 15.52 24.77 15.79
CA GLU A 56 15.94 23.77 14.79
C GLU A 56 15.10 23.90 13.52
N ALA A 57 13.77 24.00 13.65
CA ALA A 57 12.88 24.23 12.53
C ALA A 57 13.18 25.57 11.82
N PHE A 58 13.44 26.63 12.59
CA PHE A 58 13.79 27.93 12.04
C PHE A 58 15.11 27.89 11.26
N LYS A 59 16.13 27.19 11.78
CA LYS A 59 17.40 26.99 11.06
C LYS A 59 17.21 26.16 9.79
N LEU A 60 16.35 25.14 9.80
CA LEU A 60 16.04 24.34 8.60
C LEU A 60 15.45 25.21 7.49
N VAL A 61 14.59 26.18 7.83
CA VAL A 61 13.94 27.06 6.84
C VAL A 61 14.86 28.21 6.41
N THR A 62 15.67 28.75 7.32
CA THR A 62 16.45 29.98 7.05
C THR A 62 17.89 29.74 6.58
N LEU A 63 18.47 28.56 6.88
CA LEU A 63 19.86 28.24 6.55
C LEU A 63 19.91 27.05 5.58
N PRO A 64 20.15 27.29 4.28
CA PRO A 64 20.18 26.22 3.26
C PRO A 64 21.18 25.09 3.54
N SER A 65 22.27 25.36 4.27
CA SER A 65 23.30 24.37 4.60
C SER A 65 23.02 23.57 5.87
N TYR A 66 22.06 23.97 6.70
CA TYR A 66 21.86 23.39 8.03
C TYR A 66 21.45 21.92 7.95
N PHE A 67 20.50 21.57 7.09
CA PHE A 67 20.08 20.18 6.88
C PHE A 67 21.26 19.25 6.55
N ASN A 68 22.18 19.71 5.69
CA ASN A 68 23.38 18.97 5.31
C ASN A 68 24.48 18.92 6.38
N SER A 69 24.32 19.64 7.49
CA SER A 69 25.23 19.56 8.64
C SER A 69 24.77 18.58 9.71
N LEU A 70 23.50 18.17 9.70
CA LEU A 70 22.92 17.25 10.68
C LEU A 70 23.49 15.83 10.54
N LYS A 71 23.38 15.00 11.59
CA LYS A 71 23.71 13.58 11.48
C LYS A 71 22.71 12.87 10.57
N TRP A 72 23.13 11.80 9.91
CA TRP A 72 22.28 11.10 8.94
C TRP A 72 20.96 10.61 9.55
N GLN A 73 20.95 10.25 10.85
CA GLN A 73 19.74 9.87 11.57
C GLN A 73 18.73 11.01 11.67
N ASP A 74 19.20 12.22 12.01
CA ASP A 74 18.34 13.40 12.12
C ASP A 74 17.85 13.86 10.74
N ARG A 75 18.69 13.78 9.70
CA ARG A 75 18.28 14.04 8.31
C ARG A 75 17.16 13.09 7.87
N ARG A 76 17.33 11.79 8.15
CA ARG A 76 16.33 10.77 7.81
C ARG A 76 15.01 11.03 8.54
N ARG A 77 15.04 11.33 9.83
CA ARG A 77 13.85 11.67 10.62
C ARG A 77 13.10 12.85 10.01
N ILE A 78 13.79 13.96 9.76
CA ILE A 78 13.19 15.18 9.18
C ILE A 78 12.56 14.89 7.81
N LEU A 79 13.22 14.10 6.96
CA LEU A 79 12.66 13.74 5.65
C LEU A 79 11.40 12.89 5.77
N LEU A 80 11.36 11.92 6.69
CA LEU A 80 10.19 11.08 6.93
C LEU A 80 9.04 11.90 7.53
N ASP A 81 9.33 12.81 8.46
CA ASP A 81 8.34 13.73 9.04
C ASP A 81 7.68 14.63 7.96
N VAL A 82 8.44 15.02 6.92
CA VAL A 82 7.96 15.87 5.82
C VAL A 82 7.24 15.09 4.73
N CYS A 83 7.73 13.90 4.38
CA CYS A 83 7.19 13.09 3.28
C CYS A 83 6.00 12.21 3.68
N GLY A 84 5.71 12.12 4.98
CA GLY A 84 4.70 11.21 5.52
C GLY A 84 5.31 9.85 5.85
N ASP A 85 4.86 9.25 6.96
CA ASP A 85 5.26 7.91 7.36
C ASP A 85 4.51 6.88 6.52
N VAL A 86 5.20 5.82 6.10
CA VAL A 86 4.59 4.66 5.43
C VAL A 86 4.66 3.52 6.43
N ASP A 87 3.53 2.87 6.69
CA ASP A 87 3.50 1.79 7.66
C ASP A 87 4.41 0.64 7.20
N ASP A 88 5.19 0.06 8.12
CA ASP A 88 6.08 -1.06 7.82
C ASP A 88 5.32 -2.22 7.15
N SER A 89 4.03 -2.41 7.48
CA SER A 89 3.18 -3.42 6.83
C SER A 89 2.88 -3.10 5.37
N GLU A 90 2.66 -1.83 5.01
CA GLU A 90 2.44 -1.41 3.63
C GLU A 90 3.72 -1.60 2.79
N VAL A 91 4.88 -1.29 3.36
CA VAL A 91 6.17 -1.52 2.69
C VAL A 91 6.42 -3.01 2.47
N ILE A 92 6.15 -3.85 3.47
CA ILE A 92 6.31 -5.31 3.37
C ILE A 92 5.36 -5.91 2.34
N LEU A 93 4.13 -5.40 2.24
CA LEU A 93 3.16 -5.85 1.23
C LEU A 93 3.49 -5.37 -0.19
N SER A 94 4.29 -4.31 -0.33
CA SER A 94 4.66 -3.74 -1.63
C SER A 94 5.74 -4.53 -2.38
N ASP A 95 6.47 -5.43 -1.71
CA ASP A 95 7.56 -6.22 -2.29
C ASP A 95 7.56 -7.66 -1.73
N ASP A 96 7.30 -8.63 -2.61
CA ASP A 96 7.27 -10.06 -2.29
C ASP A 96 8.58 -10.56 -1.66
N ALA A 97 9.73 -9.92 -1.94
CA ALA A 97 11.00 -10.28 -1.32
C ALA A 97 11.00 -10.05 0.20
N LEU A 98 10.11 -9.20 0.72
CA LEU A 98 9.96 -8.88 2.13
C LEU A 98 8.91 -9.75 2.85
N SER A 99 8.18 -10.60 2.14
CA SER A 99 7.10 -11.45 2.68
C SER A 99 7.50 -12.32 3.87
N THR A 100 8.78 -12.72 3.96
CA THR A 100 9.31 -13.53 5.07
C THR A 100 9.72 -12.71 6.30
N LEU A 101 9.91 -11.40 6.15
CA LEU A 101 10.41 -10.51 7.19
C LEU A 101 9.52 -10.46 8.45
N PRO A 102 8.17 -10.45 8.36
CA PRO A 102 7.30 -10.50 9.53
C PRO A 102 7.57 -11.70 10.44
N SER A 103 7.81 -12.88 9.84
CA SER A 103 8.12 -14.11 10.57
C SER A 103 9.47 -14.01 11.31
N ILE A 104 10.46 -13.35 10.70
CA ILE A 104 11.78 -13.12 11.27
C ILE A 104 11.69 -12.13 12.44
N LEU A 105 10.91 -11.07 12.28
CA LEU A 105 10.72 -10.03 13.28
C LEU A 105 9.94 -10.53 14.52
N ALA A 106 8.98 -11.45 14.31
CA ALA A 106 8.18 -12.06 15.38
C ALA A 106 7.56 -11.01 16.33
N GLY A 107 6.98 -9.95 15.76
CA GLY A 107 6.32 -8.87 16.51
C GLY A 107 7.26 -7.88 17.20
N ARG A 108 8.56 -7.88 16.88
CA ARG A 108 9.54 -6.91 17.42
C ARG A 108 9.93 -5.86 16.37
N PRO A 109 10.28 -4.63 16.79
CA PRO A 109 10.88 -3.64 15.91
C PRO A 109 12.16 -4.17 15.24
N LEU A 110 12.38 -3.81 13.97
CA LEU A 110 13.53 -4.24 13.17
C LEU A 110 14.87 -4.04 13.88
N GLU A 111 15.06 -2.86 14.46
CA GLU A 111 16.31 -2.49 15.14
C GLU A 111 16.59 -3.35 16.39
N ASP A 112 15.54 -3.74 17.11
CA ASP A 112 15.66 -4.59 18.30
C ASP A 112 15.99 -6.04 17.90
N LYS A 113 15.32 -6.57 16.87
CA LYS A 113 15.63 -7.90 16.33
C LYS A 113 17.07 -7.96 15.83
N ARG A 114 17.54 -6.92 15.14
CA ARG A 114 18.92 -6.81 14.66
C ARG A 114 19.94 -6.85 15.80
N LYS A 115 19.74 -6.04 16.85
CA LYS A 115 20.63 -6.03 18.03
C LYS A 115 20.70 -7.39 18.71
N MET A 116 19.57 -8.09 18.80
CA MET A 116 19.51 -9.43 19.38
C MET A 116 20.32 -10.44 18.58
N ILE A 117 20.15 -10.45 17.25
CA ILE A 117 20.92 -11.31 16.34
C ILE A 117 22.42 -11.00 16.44
N ASP A 118 22.80 -9.73 16.49
CA ASP A 118 24.21 -9.34 16.63
C ASP A 118 24.81 -9.77 17.98
N ALA A 119 24.02 -9.73 19.06
CA ALA A 119 24.43 -10.24 20.36
C ALA A 119 24.59 -11.77 20.37
N GLU A 120 23.67 -12.51 19.74
CA GLU A 120 23.77 -13.97 19.58
C GLU A 120 24.98 -14.37 18.74
N LYS A 121 25.22 -13.69 17.61
CA LYS A 121 26.41 -13.89 16.77
C LYS A 121 27.69 -13.71 17.57
N ARG A 122 27.77 -12.67 18.41
CA ARG A 122 28.93 -12.45 19.29
C ARG A 122 29.11 -13.61 20.27
N LYS A 123 28.04 -14.02 20.98
CA LYS A 123 28.09 -15.17 21.91
C LYS A 123 28.55 -16.46 21.24
N ILE A 124 28.05 -16.76 20.03
CA ILE A 124 28.44 -17.95 19.27
C ILE A 124 29.92 -17.88 18.87
N ASN A 125 30.37 -16.73 18.36
CA ASN A 125 31.77 -16.53 17.98
C ASN A 125 32.73 -16.64 19.17
N ASP A 126 32.33 -16.13 20.34
CA ASP A 126 33.15 -16.25 21.54
C ASP A 126 33.22 -17.70 22.02
N ARG A 127 32.10 -18.45 22.01
CA ARG A 127 32.12 -19.90 22.28
C ARG A 127 32.98 -20.67 21.29
N LEU A 128 32.94 -20.34 20.00
CA LEU A 128 33.78 -20.96 18.97
C LEU A 128 35.28 -20.79 19.27
N LYS A 129 35.68 -19.61 19.75
CA LYS A 129 37.08 -19.35 20.15
C LYS A 129 37.50 -20.13 21.40
N GLU A 130 36.57 -20.44 22.31
CA GLU A 130 36.86 -21.20 23.53
C GLU A 130 37.04 -22.70 23.31
N ILE A 131 36.42 -23.26 22.25
CA ILE A 131 36.42 -24.71 21.99
C ILE A 131 37.83 -25.30 21.88
N PRO A 132 38.78 -24.74 21.08
CA PRO A 132 40.12 -25.31 20.95
C PRO A 132 40.88 -25.41 22.28
N ALA A 133 40.81 -24.38 23.12
CA ALA A 133 41.47 -24.37 24.42
C ALA A 133 40.90 -25.45 25.36
N ARG A 134 39.57 -25.64 25.36
CA ARG A 134 38.92 -26.71 26.14
C ARG A 134 39.29 -28.11 25.65
N ILE A 135 39.41 -28.29 24.32
CA ILE A 135 39.87 -29.55 23.75
C ILE A 135 41.30 -29.83 24.18
N ASP A 136 42.20 -28.84 24.13
CA ASP A 136 43.60 -29.01 24.56
C ASP A 136 43.73 -29.32 26.06
N GLU A 137 42.93 -28.68 26.92
CA GLU A 137 42.88 -29.01 28.35
C GLU A 137 42.44 -30.45 28.59
N LEU A 138 41.31 -30.87 27.99
CA LEU A 138 40.82 -32.24 28.13
C LEU A 138 41.81 -33.27 27.58
N THR A 139 42.46 -32.95 26.46
CA THR A 139 43.46 -33.84 25.86
C THR A 139 44.68 -34.03 26.76
N LYS A 140 45.07 -33.02 27.54
CA LYS A 140 46.15 -33.11 28.54
C LYS A 140 45.77 -33.89 29.81
N THR A 141 44.47 -34.03 30.09
CA THR A 141 43.98 -34.86 31.21
C THR A 141 43.84 -36.35 30.85
N LEU A 142 44.03 -36.72 29.57
CA LEU A 142 44.02 -38.11 29.16
C LEU A 142 45.27 -38.84 29.70
N PRO A 143 45.12 -39.97 30.40
CA PRO A 143 46.25 -40.73 30.92
C PRO A 143 47.15 -41.27 29.80
N THR A 144 48.46 -40.98 29.86
CA THR A 144 49.45 -41.40 28.86
C THR A 144 50.01 -42.81 29.06
N GLU A 145 49.64 -43.50 30.15
CA GLU A 145 50.11 -44.87 30.43
C GLU A 145 49.05 -45.91 30.07
N ALA A 146 49.36 -46.73 29.06
CA ALA A 146 48.62 -47.94 28.75
C ALA A 146 48.73 -48.96 29.89
N LYS A 147 47.75 -48.98 30.80
CA LYS A 147 47.53 -50.10 31.71
C LYS A 147 46.23 -50.80 31.33
N ASN A 148 46.36 -52.07 30.93
CA ASN A 148 45.31 -53.06 30.70
C ASN A 148 44.46 -52.99 29.41
N ARG A 149 45.11 -52.95 28.25
CA ARG A 149 44.46 -53.19 26.94
C ARG A 149 43.66 -54.52 26.90
N GLY A 150 44.12 -55.58 27.56
CA GLY A 150 43.42 -56.87 27.62
C GLY A 150 42.11 -56.84 28.41
N ALA A 151 42.07 -56.15 29.56
CA ALA A 151 40.84 -56.02 30.35
C ALA A 151 39.82 -55.10 29.65
N ILE A 152 40.30 -54.06 28.97
CA ILE A 152 39.45 -53.16 28.17
C ILE A 152 38.85 -53.93 26.98
N MET A 153 39.62 -54.78 26.28
CA MET A 153 39.08 -55.60 25.19
C MET A 153 38.04 -56.63 25.68
N ALA A 154 38.26 -57.24 26.85
CA ALA A 154 37.27 -58.14 27.45
C ALA A 154 35.99 -57.39 27.87
N TYR A 155 36.12 -56.17 28.37
CA TYR A 155 34.98 -55.33 28.71
C TYR A 155 34.23 -54.83 27.48
N ILE A 156 34.95 -54.49 26.40
CA ILE A 156 34.35 -54.17 25.08
C ILE A 156 33.56 -55.37 24.57
N ALA A 157 34.13 -56.58 24.56
CA ALA A 157 33.41 -57.78 24.13
C ALA A 157 32.17 -58.05 25.00
N HIS A 158 32.24 -57.80 26.31
CA HIS A 158 31.08 -57.91 27.20
C HIS A 158 29.99 -56.86 26.89
N ILE A 159 30.40 -55.61 26.65
CA ILE A 159 29.51 -54.51 26.26
C ILE A 159 28.87 -54.80 24.89
N GLU A 160 29.64 -55.30 23.91
CA GLU A 160 29.16 -55.69 22.59
C GLU A 160 28.12 -56.82 22.68
N ASN A 161 28.37 -57.84 23.50
CA ASN A 161 27.40 -58.92 23.72
C ASN A 161 26.12 -58.43 24.44
N LYS A 162 26.24 -57.44 25.33
CA LYS A 162 25.08 -56.75 25.94
C LYS A 162 24.33 -55.91 24.92
N ILE A 163 25.03 -55.21 24.02
CA ILE A 163 24.44 -54.42 22.93
C ILE A 163 23.71 -55.33 21.94
N GLU A 164 24.29 -56.49 21.60
CA GLU A 164 23.70 -57.49 20.70
C GLU A 164 22.40 -58.06 21.28
N LYS A 165 22.38 -58.37 22.58
CA LYS A 165 21.15 -58.77 23.30
C LYS A 165 20.09 -57.68 23.39
N ILE A 166 20.48 -56.40 23.40
CA ILE A 166 19.55 -55.25 23.37
C ILE A 166 19.01 -55.02 21.94
N LYS A 167 19.82 -55.30 20.91
CA LYS A 167 19.39 -55.26 19.49
C LYS A 167 18.44 -56.40 19.13
N ASP A 168 18.63 -57.57 19.73
CA ASP A 168 17.74 -58.74 19.62
C ASP A 168 16.48 -58.65 20.49
N ASN A 169 16.15 -57.46 21.02
CA ASN A 169 14.91 -57.27 21.75
C ASN A 169 13.73 -57.31 20.75
N THR A 170 13.24 -58.52 20.49
CA THR A 170 12.09 -58.83 19.61
C THR A 170 10.85 -57.96 19.90
N GLU A 171 10.71 -57.47 21.13
CA GLU A 171 9.67 -56.52 21.54
C GLU A 171 9.81 -55.16 20.84
N LEU A 172 11.03 -54.65 20.66
CA LEU A 172 11.29 -53.37 19.99
C LEU A 172 11.07 -53.46 18.47
N ALA A 173 11.39 -54.61 17.88
CA ALA A 173 11.08 -54.89 16.48
C ALA A 173 9.56 -55.04 16.25
N ALA A 174 8.85 -55.66 17.20
CA ALA A 174 7.39 -55.75 17.18
C ALA A 174 6.72 -54.38 17.35
N LEU A 175 7.18 -53.54 18.28
CA LEU A 175 6.67 -52.17 18.46
C LEU A 175 6.90 -51.31 17.23
N ARG A 176 8.09 -51.35 16.62
CA ARG A 176 8.37 -50.63 15.37
C ARG A 176 7.46 -51.05 14.22
N LYS A 177 7.14 -52.34 14.14
CA LYS A 177 6.19 -52.86 13.15
C LYS A 177 4.76 -52.40 13.43
N GLN A 178 4.35 -52.36 14.70
CA GLN A 178 3.04 -51.83 15.11
C GLN A 178 2.91 -50.33 14.81
N LEU A 179 3.94 -49.54 15.14
CA LEU A 179 4.01 -48.11 14.82
C LEU A 179 3.88 -47.89 13.31
N ALA A 180 4.69 -48.57 12.49
CA ALA A 180 4.63 -48.44 11.04
C ALA A 180 3.26 -48.83 10.46
N ASN A 181 2.63 -49.88 11.01
CA ASN A 181 1.28 -50.26 10.59
C ASN A 181 0.23 -49.21 11.00
N ALA A 182 0.35 -48.61 12.19
CA ALA A 182 -0.54 -47.56 12.67
C ALA A 182 -0.39 -46.27 11.85
N GLU A 183 0.83 -45.89 11.48
CA GLU A 183 1.13 -44.76 10.58
C GLU A 183 0.53 -44.97 9.19
N VAL A 184 0.65 -46.18 8.63
CA VAL A 184 0.03 -46.54 7.35
C VAL A 184 -1.50 -46.47 7.47
N ALA A 185 -2.09 -47.03 8.52
CA ALA A 185 -3.53 -46.97 8.75
C ALA A 185 -4.05 -45.53 8.90
N LEU A 186 -3.31 -44.66 9.62
CA LEU A 186 -3.62 -43.24 9.74
C LEU A 186 -3.55 -42.53 8.38
N SER A 187 -2.54 -42.83 7.58
CA SER A 187 -2.38 -42.27 6.23
C SER A 187 -3.54 -42.68 5.32
N GLU A 188 -3.92 -43.95 5.33
CA GLU A 188 -5.04 -44.47 4.54
C GLU A 188 -6.39 -43.89 4.99
N ALA A 189 -6.62 -43.76 6.30
CA ALA A 189 -7.84 -43.16 6.84
C ALA A 189 -7.97 -41.68 6.43
N LYS A 190 -6.88 -40.91 6.54
CA LYS A 190 -6.82 -39.52 6.06
C LYS A 190 -7.06 -39.41 4.56
N ALA A 191 -6.46 -40.30 3.75
CA ALA A 191 -6.64 -40.29 2.30
C ALA A 191 -8.08 -40.64 1.88
N LYS A 192 -8.70 -41.63 2.54
CA LYS A 192 -10.11 -41.99 2.31
C LYS A 192 -11.06 -40.86 2.68
N GLU A 193 -10.82 -40.19 3.80
CA GLU A 193 -11.69 -39.11 4.23
C GLU A 193 -11.58 -37.91 3.31
N ARG A 194 -10.34 -37.54 2.92
CA ARG A 194 -10.13 -36.51 1.91
C ARG A 194 -10.83 -36.84 0.59
N GLN A 195 -10.80 -38.10 0.16
CA GLN A 195 -11.50 -38.51 -1.06
C GLN A 195 -13.03 -38.41 -0.92
N LYS A 196 -13.59 -38.62 0.28
CA LYS A 196 -15.04 -38.44 0.53
C LYS A 196 -15.41 -36.97 0.55
N THR A 197 -14.65 -36.13 1.25
CA THR A 197 -14.88 -34.68 1.31
C THR A 197 -14.77 -34.06 -0.08
N ASP A 198 -13.72 -34.41 -0.85
CA ASP A 198 -13.56 -33.94 -2.23
C ASP A 198 -14.75 -34.35 -3.12
N LYS A 199 -15.28 -35.57 -2.95
CA LYS A 199 -16.47 -36.04 -3.70
C LYS A 199 -17.76 -35.36 -3.25
N ALA A 200 -17.91 -35.08 -1.96
CA ALA A 200 -19.05 -34.35 -1.41
C ALA A 200 -19.04 -32.90 -1.88
N ASN A 201 -17.87 -32.27 -1.94
CA ASN A 201 -17.68 -30.88 -2.34
C ASN A 201 -17.66 -30.67 -3.85
N ALA A 202 -17.30 -31.66 -4.67
CA ALA A 202 -17.20 -31.50 -6.12
C ALA A 202 -18.45 -30.87 -6.78
N GLY A 203 -19.65 -31.25 -6.32
CA GLY A 203 -20.90 -30.68 -6.83
C GLY A 203 -21.17 -29.24 -6.36
N ILE A 204 -20.67 -28.88 -5.18
CA ILE A 204 -20.78 -27.51 -4.62
C ILE A 204 -19.75 -26.60 -5.29
N GLU A 205 -18.51 -27.06 -5.44
CA GLU A 205 -17.43 -26.35 -6.14
C GLU A 205 -17.79 -26.03 -7.59
N GLU A 206 -18.41 -26.99 -8.31
CA GLU A 206 -18.87 -26.76 -9.68
C GLU A 206 -19.93 -25.65 -9.76
N LYS A 207 -20.88 -25.62 -8.80
CA LYS A 207 -21.90 -24.56 -8.71
C LYS A 207 -21.28 -23.21 -8.38
N ILE A 208 -20.38 -23.17 -7.40
CA ILE A 208 -19.61 -21.97 -7.02
C ILE A 208 -18.87 -21.41 -8.23
N PHE A 209 -18.20 -22.28 -9.00
CA PHE A 209 -17.48 -21.87 -10.21
C PHE A 209 -18.41 -21.27 -11.27
N LYS A 210 -19.56 -21.91 -11.52
CA LYS A 210 -20.57 -21.41 -12.48
C LYS A 210 -21.09 -20.04 -12.09
N ILE A 211 -21.53 -19.87 -10.84
CA ILE A 211 -22.06 -18.61 -10.31
C ILE A 211 -20.99 -17.51 -10.39
N LYS A 212 -19.74 -17.79 -9.97
CA LYS A 212 -18.63 -16.84 -10.11
C LYS A 212 -18.36 -16.46 -11.57
N SER A 213 -18.53 -17.39 -12.51
CA SER A 213 -18.38 -17.10 -13.93
C SER A 213 -19.52 -16.23 -14.48
N GLU A 214 -20.76 -16.48 -14.04
CA GLU A 214 -21.93 -15.69 -14.42
C GLU A 214 -21.84 -14.25 -13.87
N ILE A 215 -21.47 -14.08 -12.60
CA ILE A 215 -21.22 -12.77 -11.99
C ILE A 215 -20.20 -11.98 -12.81
N ARG A 216 -19.03 -12.56 -13.09
CA ARG A 216 -18.00 -11.89 -13.90
C ARG A 216 -18.49 -11.51 -15.30
N GLY A 217 -19.34 -12.33 -15.91
CA GLY A 217 -19.97 -12.04 -17.21
C GLY A 217 -20.86 -10.81 -17.13
N LEU A 218 -21.77 -10.78 -16.15
CA LEU A 218 -22.70 -9.68 -15.92
C LEU A 218 -21.98 -8.38 -15.52
N GLU A 219 -20.95 -8.45 -14.68
CA GLU A 219 -20.14 -7.28 -14.29
C GLU A 219 -19.44 -6.65 -15.50
N ARG A 220 -18.96 -7.46 -16.44
CA ARG A 220 -18.37 -6.95 -17.69
C ARG A 220 -19.43 -6.24 -18.53
N GLU A 221 -20.60 -6.85 -18.71
CA GLU A 221 -21.71 -6.24 -19.48
C GLU A 221 -22.17 -4.92 -18.85
N ILE A 222 -22.24 -4.86 -17.51
CA ILE A 222 -22.52 -3.63 -16.77
C ILE A 222 -21.45 -2.57 -17.06
N GLY A 223 -20.16 -2.94 -17.01
CA GLY A 223 -19.07 -2.03 -17.29
C GLY A 223 -19.10 -1.48 -18.72
N GLU A 224 -19.43 -2.31 -19.69
CA GLU A 224 -19.63 -1.92 -21.10
C GLU A 224 -20.80 -0.93 -21.23
N ALA A 225 -21.96 -1.24 -20.63
CA ALA A 225 -23.12 -0.36 -20.61
C ALA A 225 -22.83 1.02 -19.98
N GLU A 226 -22.05 1.07 -18.90
CA GLU A 226 -21.65 2.32 -18.25
C GLU A 226 -20.75 3.20 -19.15
N ILE A 227 -19.91 2.58 -19.99
CA ILE A 227 -19.07 3.30 -20.96
C ILE A 227 -19.95 3.87 -22.07
N GLU A 228 -20.87 3.07 -22.64
CA GLU A 228 -21.79 3.51 -23.68
C GLU A 228 -22.64 4.70 -23.23
N ILE A 229 -23.23 4.63 -22.03
CA ILE A 229 -24.00 5.72 -21.44
C ILE A 229 -23.16 7.00 -21.35
N LYS A 230 -21.93 6.92 -20.84
CA LYS A 230 -21.03 8.09 -20.73
C LYS A 230 -20.70 8.70 -22.08
N ASP A 231 -20.54 7.88 -23.12
CA ASP A 231 -20.21 8.39 -24.45
C ASP A 231 -21.41 9.07 -25.12
N TRP A 232 -22.62 8.54 -24.95
CA TRP A 232 -23.85 9.22 -25.37
C TRP A 232 -24.08 10.53 -24.60
N GLU A 233 -23.82 10.57 -23.29
CA GLU A 233 -23.91 11.80 -22.50
C GLU A 233 -22.94 12.88 -23.00
N LYS A 234 -21.70 12.50 -23.34
CA LYS A 234 -20.73 13.42 -23.96
C LYS A 234 -21.20 13.91 -25.32
N ALA A 235 -21.76 13.03 -26.15
CA ALA A 235 -22.30 13.39 -27.46
C ALA A 235 -23.46 14.39 -27.33
N ILE A 236 -24.40 14.14 -26.41
CA ILE A 236 -25.50 15.06 -26.10
C ILE A 236 -24.97 16.43 -25.71
N LYS A 237 -24.01 16.49 -24.77
CA LYS A 237 -23.42 17.75 -24.31
C LYS A 237 -22.76 18.53 -25.46
N LYS A 238 -21.99 17.85 -26.31
CA LYS A 238 -21.37 18.46 -27.49
C LYS A 238 -22.42 19.00 -28.46
N ASN A 239 -23.50 18.26 -28.67
CA ASN A 239 -24.60 18.68 -29.54
C ASN A 239 -25.33 19.89 -28.95
N GLU A 240 -25.53 19.95 -27.63
CA GLU A 240 -26.12 21.12 -26.95
C GLU A 240 -25.26 22.38 -27.12
N GLU A 241 -23.93 22.25 -26.97
CA GLU A 241 -22.98 23.33 -27.23
C GLU A 241 -23.05 23.80 -28.69
N ASN A 242 -23.07 22.87 -29.65
CA ASN A 242 -23.24 23.18 -31.07
C ASN A 242 -24.57 23.90 -31.35
N MET A 243 -25.67 23.43 -30.76
CA MET A 243 -26.98 24.06 -30.89
C MET A 243 -26.99 25.49 -30.32
N ALA A 244 -26.31 25.75 -29.21
CA ALA A 244 -26.14 27.10 -28.68
C ALA A 244 -25.33 28.00 -29.63
N GLY A 245 -24.28 27.45 -30.25
CA GLY A 245 -23.52 28.12 -31.31
C GLY A 245 -24.37 28.46 -32.53
N LEU A 246 -25.21 27.52 -32.99
CA LEU A 246 -26.15 27.73 -34.09
C LEU A 246 -27.18 28.82 -33.77
N ARG A 247 -27.72 28.87 -32.55
CA ARG A 247 -28.63 29.95 -32.11
C ARG A 247 -27.95 31.32 -32.15
N THR A 248 -26.69 31.38 -31.71
CA THR A 248 -25.89 32.62 -31.76
C THR A 248 -25.66 33.05 -33.20
N ARG A 249 -25.25 32.12 -34.08
CA ARG A 249 -25.07 32.39 -35.52
C ARG A 249 -26.37 32.83 -36.18
N TYR A 250 -27.48 32.19 -35.83
CA TYR A 250 -28.81 32.57 -36.32
C TYR A 250 -29.11 34.03 -35.99
N ALA A 251 -28.91 34.44 -34.74
CA ALA A 251 -29.15 35.82 -34.31
C ALA A 251 -28.29 36.83 -35.10
N VAL A 252 -27.00 36.52 -35.32
CA VAL A 252 -26.09 37.36 -36.12
C VAL A 252 -26.57 37.47 -37.56
N VAL A 253 -26.89 36.36 -38.22
CA VAL A 253 -27.35 36.35 -39.62
C VAL A 253 -28.70 37.04 -39.75
N ALA A 254 -29.62 36.82 -38.81
CA ALA A 254 -30.92 37.47 -38.77
C ALA A 254 -30.80 39.00 -38.62
N ALA A 255 -29.82 39.47 -37.85
CA ALA A 255 -29.53 40.90 -37.66
C ALA A 255 -28.74 41.54 -38.82
N LYS A 256 -28.16 40.76 -39.75
CA LYS A 256 -27.48 41.33 -40.93
C LYS A 256 -28.46 42.14 -41.78
N ASP A 257 -28.14 43.40 -41.99
CA ASP A 257 -28.79 44.27 -42.96
C ASP A 257 -27.73 44.80 -43.93
N GLN A 258 -28.13 45.08 -45.18
CA GLN A 258 -27.24 45.63 -46.19
C GLN A 258 -27.73 47.03 -46.56
N PRO A 259 -27.00 48.10 -46.19
CA PRO A 259 -27.34 49.43 -46.64
C PRO A 259 -27.14 49.51 -48.15
N TYR A 260 -28.16 49.98 -48.87
CA TYR A 260 -28.10 50.20 -50.32
C TYR A 260 -28.04 51.70 -50.59
N GLU A 261 -26.84 52.21 -50.88
CA GLU A 261 -26.66 53.57 -51.36
C GLU A 261 -27.41 53.75 -52.69
N GLN A 262 -28.10 54.88 -52.85
CA GLN A 262 -28.84 55.19 -54.08
C GLN A 262 -27.97 55.93 -55.10
N ILE A 263 -26.74 56.27 -54.72
CA ILE A 263 -25.80 57.08 -55.48
C ILE A 263 -24.48 56.32 -55.54
N CYS A 264 -23.88 56.22 -56.73
CA CYS A 264 -22.61 55.56 -56.93
C CYS A 264 -21.48 56.40 -56.30
N PRO A 265 -20.67 55.86 -55.37
CA PRO A 265 -19.61 56.61 -54.70
C PRO A 265 -18.43 56.98 -55.60
N THR A 266 -18.32 56.37 -56.79
CA THR A 266 -17.20 56.60 -57.72
C THR A 266 -17.50 57.68 -58.75
N CYS A 267 -18.73 57.76 -59.24
CA CYS A 267 -19.13 58.72 -60.28
C CYS A 267 -20.27 59.68 -59.85
N ASN A 268 -20.77 59.57 -58.61
CA ASN A 268 -21.86 60.36 -58.04
C ASN A 268 -23.19 60.34 -58.84
N GLN A 269 -23.38 59.34 -59.71
CA GLN A 269 -24.62 59.14 -60.44
C GLN A 269 -25.61 58.27 -59.66
N PRO A 270 -26.94 58.47 -59.80
CA PRO A 270 -27.93 57.60 -59.20
C PRO A 270 -27.80 56.18 -59.77
N LEU A 271 -27.78 55.18 -58.89
CA LEU A 271 -27.72 53.78 -59.28
C LEU A 271 -29.05 53.33 -59.92
N PRO A 272 -29.02 52.45 -60.94
CA PRO A 272 -30.25 51.95 -61.57
C PRO A 272 -31.16 51.26 -60.56
N LYS A 273 -32.43 51.70 -60.47
CA LYS A 273 -33.40 51.21 -59.48
C LYS A 273 -33.60 49.70 -59.56
N ASP A 274 -33.67 49.16 -60.78
CA ASP A 274 -33.89 47.72 -61.00
C ASP A 274 -32.73 46.87 -60.45
N GLN A 275 -31.49 47.36 -60.57
CA GLN A 275 -30.31 46.67 -60.04
C GLN A 275 -30.27 46.69 -58.50
N ILE A 276 -30.75 47.77 -57.86
CA ILE A 276 -30.86 47.84 -56.39
C ILE A 276 -31.93 46.86 -55.89
N VAL A 277 -33.08 46.77 -56.58
CA VAL A 277 -34.15 45.82 -56.25
C VAL A 277 -33.68 44.38 -56.43
N GLU A 278 -32.98 44.07 -57.52
CA GLU A 278 -32.41 42.74 -57.76
C GLU A 278 -31.36 42.36 -56.71
N ALA A 279 -30.47 43.30 -56.34
CA ALA A 279 -29.47 43.09 -55.28
C ALA A 279 -30.11 42.82 -53.91
N ARG A 280 -31.19 43.56 -53.58
CA ARG A 280 -32.01 43.28 -52.38
C ARG A 280 -32.65 41.90 -52.40
N GLY A 281 -33.21 41.52 -53.54
CA GLY A 281 -33.80 40.20 -53.74
C GLY A 281 -32.77 39.08 -53.53
N LYS A 282 -31.59 39.21 -54.14
CA LYS A 282 -30.47 38.27 -53.99
C LYS A 282 -29.97 38.17 -52.55
N PHE A 283 -29.78 39.29 -51.86
CA PHE A 283 -29.36 39.30 -50.45
C PHE A 283 -30.39 38.61 -49.55
N ASN A 284 -31.68 38.96 -49.69
CA ASN A 284 -32.74 38.35 -48.89
C ASN A 284 -32.89 36.85 -49.16
N ALA A 285 -32.74 36.42 -50.41
CA ALA A 285 -32.77 35.00 -50.77
C ALA A 285 -31.60 34.22 -50.15
N LEU A 286 -30.37 34.75 -50.23
CA LEU A 286 -29.19 34.14 -49.62
C LEU A 286 -29.30 34.09 -48.09
N LYS A 287 -29.76 35.18 -47.46
CA LYS A 287 -30.01 35.24 -46.02
C LYS A 287 -31.06 34.22 -45.59
N ALA A 288 -32.17 34.10 -46.33
CA ALA A 288 -33.21 33.11 -46.05
C ALA A 288 -32.69 31.67 -46.18
N LEU A 289 -31.84 31.40 -47.18
CA LEU A 289 -31.22 30.09 -47.38
C LEU A 289 -30.25 29.75 -46.23
N GLU A 290 -29.41 30.69 -45.81
CA GLU A 290 -28.51 30.50 -44.66
C GLU A 290 -29.29 30.24 -43.37
N LEU A 291 -30.33 31.03 -43.07
CA LEU A 291 -31.18 30.82 -41.89
C LEU A 291 -31.92 29.47 -41.92
N LYS A 292 -32.35 29.02 -43.11
CA LYS A 292 -32.97 27.71 -43.29
C LYS A 292 -31.97 26.59 -43.02
N GLY A 293 -30.72 26.73 -43.47
CA GLY A 293 -29.64 25.78 -43.18
C GLY A 293 -29.38 25.66 -41.68
N ILE A 294 -29.16 26.78 -40.99
CA ILE A 294 -28.91 26.80 -39.54
C ILE A 294 -30.06 26.13 -38.75
N ASN A 295 -31.30 26.39 -39.15
CA ASN A 295 -32.47 25.75 -38.54
C ASN A 295 -32.57 24.25 -38.85
N GLY A 296 -32.11 23.82 -40.03
CA GLY A 296 -32.02 22.41 -40.40
C GLY A 296 -31.03 21.68 -39.50
N ASP A 297 -29.78 22.18 -39.44
CA ASP A 297 -28.71 21.62 -38.62
C ASP A 297 -29.13 21.52 -37.14
N GLY A 298 -29.77 22.57 -36.62
CA GLY A 298 -30.26 22.59 -35.24
C GLY A 298 -31.38 21.57 -34.95
N LYS A 299 -32.24 21.28 -35.93
CA LYS A 299 -33.27 20.24 -35.81
C LYS A 299 -32.66 18.84 -35.85
N GLU A 300 -31.68 18.62 -36.73
CA GLU A 300 -30.98 17.34 -36.84
C GLU A 300 -30.26 16.99 -35.54
N LEU A 301 -29.50 17.93 -34.96
CA LEU A 301 -28.86 17.74 -33.65
C LEU A 301 -29.87 17.44 -32.54
N LYS A 302 -31.06 18.06 -32.59
CA LYS A 302 -32.13 17.79 -31.61
C LYS A 302 -32.63 16.33 -31.71
N VAL A 303 -32.84 15.84 -32.93
CA VAL A 303 -33.27 14.44 -33.16
C VAL A 303 -32.21 13.47 -32.67
N GLN A 304 -30.93 13.72 -32.97
CA GLN A 304 -29.82 12.89 -32.47
C GLN A 304 -29.77 12.85 -30.94
N ASN A 305 -30.00 13.99 -30.27
CA ASN A 305 -30.05 14.02 -28.81
C ASN A 305 -31.23 13.23 -28.24
N GLU A 306 -32.41 13.31 -28.86
CA GLU A 306 -33.58 12.52 -28.46
C GLU A 306 -33.34 11.01 -28.62
N GLU A 307 -32.64 10.60 -29.68
CA GLU A 307 -32.23 9.21 -29.92
C GLU A 307 -31.24 8.73 -28.85
N HIS A 308 -30.17 9.49 -28.60
CA HIS A 308 -29.20 9.16 -27.55
C HIS A 308 -29.84 9.11 -26.15
N GLN A 309 -30.79 10.00 -25.85
CA GLN A 309 -31.57 9.93 -24.60
C GLN A 309 -32.48 8.70 -24.52
N GLY A 310 -32.92 8.16 -25.67
CA GLY A 310 -33.63 6.89 -25.74
C GLY A 310 -32.70 5.73 -25.42
N GLN A 311 -31.54 5.68 -26.07
CA GLN A 311 -30.50 4.66 -25.87
C GLN A 311 -30.03 4.62 -24.41
N ILE A 312 -29.73 5.78 -23.81
CA ILE A 312 -29.36 5.86 -22.38
C ILE A 312 -30.44 5.25 -21.49
N ARG A 313 -31.73 5.53 -21.74
CA ARG A 313 -32.83 5.00 -20.91
C ARG A 313 -32.94 3.49 -21.00
N GLU A 314 -32.87 2.93 -22.20
CA GLU A 314 -32.94 1.48 -22.43
C GLU A 314 -31.73 0.76 -21.82
N THR A 315 -30.52 1.22 -22.12
CA THR A 315 -29.28 0.64 -21.59
C THR A 315 -29.22 0.75 -20.06
N THR A 316 -29.66 1.87 -19.48
CA THR A 316 -29.74 2.03 -18.01
C THR A 316 -30.71 1.04 -17.38
N HIS A 317 -31.85 0.78 -18.02
CA HIS A 317 -32.82 -0.20 -17.53
C HIS A 317 -32.23 -1.62 -17.52
N THR A 318 -31.63 -2.03 -18.63
CA THR A 318 -30.97 -3.34 -18.75
C THR A 318 -29.83 -3.51 -17.75
N MET A 319 -28.95 -2.49 -17.64
CA MET A 319 -27.86 -2.47 -16.68
C MET A 319 -28.36 -2.62 -15.23
N ASN A 320 -29.44 -1.94 -14.86
CA ASN A 320 -29.99 -2.06 -13.51
C ASN A 320 -30.59 -3.45 -13.25
N SER A 321 -31.20 -4.09 -14.26
CA SER A 321 -31.65 -5.47 -14.15
C SER A 321 -30.47 -6.43 -13.95
N GLN A 322 -29.39 -6.26 -14.70
CA GLN A 322 -28.16 -7.06 -14.55
C GLN A 322 -27.55 -6.85 -13.16
N LYS A 323 -27.49 -5.61 -12.64
CA LYS A 323 -27.03 -5.31 -11.28
C LYS A 323 -27.85 -6.05 -10.22
N GLN A 324 -29.18 -6.12 -10.38
CA GLN A 324 -30.03 -6.89 -9.47
C GLN A 324 -29.76 -8.39 -9.54
N MET A 325 -29.52 -8.93 -10.74
CA MET A 325 -29.16 -10.35 -10.91
C MET A 325 -27.82 -10.67 -10.24
N VAL A 326 -26.80 -9.80 -10.37
CA VAL A 326 -25.52 -9.97 -9.68
C VAL A 326 -25.71 -10.05 -8.16
N VAL A 327 -26.49 -9.14 -7.57
CA VAL A 327 -26.77 -9.17 -6.12
C VAL A 327 -27.43 -10.48 -5.70
N GLY A 328 -28.37 -11.02 -6.50
CA GLY A 328 -28.97 -12.32 -6.23
C GLY A 328 -27.95 -13.46 -6.26
N LEU A 329 -27.11 -13.49 -7.30
CA LEU A 329 -26.06 -14.50 -7.46
C LEU A 329 -24.98 -14.42 -6.37
N GLU A 330 -24.65 -13.22 -5.87
CA GLU A 330 -23.72 -13.05 -4.75
C GLU A 330 -24.26 -13.63 -3.44
N ILE A 331 -25.58 -13.52 -3.21
CA ILE A 331 -26.24 -14.14 -2.06
C ILE A 331 -26.17 -15.66 -2.17
N ASP A 332 -26.55 -16.21 -3.33
CA ASP A 332 -26.51 -17.65 -3.60
C ASP A 332 -25.09 -18.21 -3.46
N LEU A 333 -24.09 -17.47 -3.95
CA LEU A 333 -22.68 -17.82 -3.81
C LEU A 333 -22.27 -17.91 -2.34
N LYS A 334 -22.65 -16.92 -1.53
CA LYS A 334 -22.32 -16.87 -0.11
C LYS A 334 -22.95 -18.00 0.68
N ASP A 335 -24.15 -18.43 0.31
CA ASP A 335 -24.81 -19.56 0.96
C ASP A 335 -24.17 -20.90 0.57
N LEU A 336 -23.77 -21.07 -0.69
CA LEU A 336 -23.00 -22.25 -1.13
C LEU A 336 -21.60 -22.32 -0.50
N GLU A 337 -20.91 -21.19 -0.31
CA GLU A 337 -19.62 -21.15 0.35
C GLU A 337 -19.72 -21.59 1.83
N LYS A 338 -20.78 -21.20 2.55
CA LYS A 338 -21.05 -21.72 3.90
C LYS A 338 -21.34 -23.22 3.91
N GLU A 339 -22.10 -23.71 2.93
CA GLU A 339 -22.41 -25.14 2.82
C GLU A 339 -21.12 -25.97 2.62
N SER A 340 -20.17 -25.46 1.82
CA SER A 340 -18.85 -26.07 1.66
C SER A 340 -18.03 -26.10 2.95
N GLU A 341 -18.01 -25.01 3.73
CA GLU A 341 -17.25 -24.94 4.99
C GLU A 341 -17.76 -25.95 6.05
N VAL A 342 -19.07 -26.22 6.07
CA VAL A 342 -19.66 -27.21 6.99
C VAL A 342 -19.22 -28.63 6.67
N VAL A 343 -19.03 -28.97 5.39
CA VAL A 343 -18.61 -30.31 4.95
C VAL A 343 -17.15 -30.60 5.31
N ASP A 344 -16.31 -29.58 5.44
CA ASP A 344 -14.88 -29.73 5.75
C ASP A 344 -14.56 -29.88 7.26
N ALA A 345 -15.52 -29.61 8.16
CA ALA A 345 -15.27 -29.43 9.58
C ALA A 345 -15.18 -30.73 10.43
N GLU A 346 -15.58 -31.89 9.91
CA GLU A 346 -15.63 -33.14 10.69
C GLU A 346 -14.36 -33.99 10.49
N ILE A 347 -13.49 -34.04 11.51
CA ILE A 347 -12.42 -35.06 11.58
C ILE A 347 -13.04 -36.33 12.17
N PRO A 348 -13.07 -37.46 11.44
CA PRO A 348 -13.64 -38.70 11.95
C PRO A 348 -12.97 -39.18 13.24
N GLU A 349 -13.78 -39.73 14.15
CA GLU A 349 -13.35 -40.28 15.44
C GLU A 349 -12.26 -41.36 15.27
N GLU A 350 -12.30 -42.11 14.18
CA GLU A 350 -11.29 -43.11 13.80
C GLU A 350 -9.89 -42.50 13.59
N ILE A 351 -9.80 -41.30 12.99
CA ILE A 351 -8.52 -40.59 12.79
C ILE A 351 -7.96 -40.09 14.12
N LEU A 352 -8.83 -39.58 15.00
CA LEU A 352 -8.45 -39.11 16.34
C LEU A 352 -7.94 -40.26 17.22
N LEU A 353 -8.58 -41.43 17.14
CA LEU A 353 -8.15 -42.64 17.84
C LEU A 353 -6.77 -43.11 17.35
N LEU A 354 -6.56 -43.19 16.03
CA LEU A 354 -5.27 -43.59 15.45
C LEU A 354 -4.13 -42.61 15.81
N GLN A 355 -4.41 -41.30 15.87
CA GLN A 355 -3.42 -40.31 16.33
C GLN A 355 -3.06 -40.50 17.80
N LYS A 356 -4.04 -40.81 18.64
CA LYS A 356 -3.83 -41.08 20.06
C LYS A 356 -3.02 -42.36 20.28
N ASP A 357 -3.29 -43.40 19.50
CA ASP A 357 -2.59 -44.68 19.57
C ASP A 357 -1.12 -44.54 19.14
N ILE A 358 -0.83 -43.82 18.05
CA ILE A 358 0.55 -43.52 17.63
C ILE A 358 1.26 -42.71 18.72
N HIS A 359 0.61 -41.70 19.29
CA HIS A 359 1.20 -40.91 20.37
C HIS A 359 1.50 -41.75 21.62
N GLN A 360 0.68 -42.74 21.96
CA GLN A 360 0.99 -43.65 23.07
C GLN A 360 2.17 -44.57 22.75
N MET A 361 2.32 -45.00 21.48
CA MET A 361 3.43 -45.86 21.04
C MET A 361 4.77 -45.11 20.88
N GLU A 362 4.76 -43.80 20.66
CA GLU A 362 5.98 -42.97 20.54
C GLU A 362 6.55 -42.55 21.90
N PHE A 363 5.72 -42.51 22.94
CA PHE A 363 6.06 -41.96 24.27
C PHE A 363 6.05 -43.02 25.40
N HIS A 364 5.99 -44.30 25.06
CA HIS A 364 6.25 -45.46 25.93
C HIS A 364 7.38 -46.30 25.35
#